data_AF-A0A1Z4IEF1-F1
#
_entry.id   AF-A0A1Z4IEF1-F1
#
_cell.length_a   1.000
_cell.length_b   1.000
_cell.length_c   1.000
_cell.angle_alpha   90.00
_cell.angle_beta   90.00
_cell.angle_gamma   90.00
#
_symmetry.space_group_name_H-M   'P 1'
#
loop_
_entity.id
_entity.type
_entity.pdbx_description
1 polymer ?
#
loop_
_entity_poly.entity_id
_entity_poly.type
_entity_poly.pdbx_seq_one_letter_code
_entity_poly.pdbx_strand_id
1 'polypeptide(L)'
;MYGNLYVGSRITNQVLRYNGSNGDFIDVFATSAKNAPQELVFGLGNNLYLAVDGAGGNGQVLRFNGQNGTFIDTFAKNIPDTTDGMSLTFGPDNNLYVTSQFGNSVLRFNGRNGKFIDTFVSRGSGGLSYAQNLLFQKESVTKPVTKPVPKTRTTPSLIFLGALGITLAMKRFRVF
;
A
#
# COMPACT_ATOMS: atom_id res chain seq x y z
N MET A 1 13.05 -23.67 -5.45
CA MET A 1 13.13 -23.95 -3.99
C MET A 1 11.88 -23.39 -3.35
N TYR A 2 11.12 -24.21 -2.62
CA TYR A 2 10.03 -23.71 -1.78
C TYR A 2 10.65 -23.13 -0.50
N GLY A 3 10.23 -21.94 -0.09
CA GLY A 3 10.61 -21.36 1.20
C GLY A 3 9.90 -22.05 2.37
N ASN A 4 10.15 -21.62 3.60
CA ASN A 4 9.34 -22.05 4.75
C ASN A 4 8.03 -21.27 4.79
N LEU A 5 6.95 -21.91 5.25
CA LEU A 5 5.67 -21.30 5.56
C LEU A 5 5.64 -20.88 7.04
N TYR A 6 5.21 -19.66 7.32
CA TYR A 6 5.10 -19.12 8.68
C TYR A 6 3.63 -18.81 8.98
N VAL A 7 3.14 -19.24 10.12
CA VAL A 7 1.72 -19.16 10.49
C VAL A 7 1.59 -18.53 11.88
N GLY A 8 0.83 -17.44 11.98
CA GLY A 8 0.42 -16.87 13.25
C GLY A 8 -0.62 -17.77 13.92
N SER A 9 -0.26 -18.39 15.04
CA SER A 9 -1.16 -19.16 15.88
C SER A 9 -1.73 -18.26 16.96
N ARG A 10 -2.93 -17.74 16.71
CA ARG A 10 -3.57 -16.68 17.51
C ARG A 10 -3.70 -17.05 18.99
N ILE A 11 -4.18 -18.25 19.28
CA ILE A 11 -4.44 -18.69 20.67
C ILE A 11 -3.16 -19.07 21.40
N THR A 12 -2.19 -19.69 20.73
CA THR A 12 -0.92 -20.08 21.37
C THR A 12 0.10 -18.93 21.43
N ASN A 13 -0.20 -17.79 20.80
CA ASN A 13 0.69 -16.61 20.72
C ASN A 13 2.04 -16.91 20.08
N GLN A 14 2.03 -17.78 19.07
CA GLN A 14 3.24 -18.28 18.41
C GLN A 14 3.22 -17.95 16.93
N VAL A 15 4.41 -17.84 16.35
CA VAL A 15 4.62 -17.99 14.92
C VAL A 15 5.17 -19.40 14.72
N LEU A 16 4.39 -20.26 14.09
CA LEU A 16 4.75 -21.63 13.77
C LEU A 16 5.38 -21.67 12.38
N ARG A 17 6.39 -22.52 12.19
CA ARG A 17 7.09 -22.67 10.93
C ARG A 17 6.89 -24.07 10.38
N TYR A 18 6.58 -24.13 9.10
CA TYR A 18 6.31 -25.35 8.35
C TYR A 18 7.17 -25.37 7.09
N ASN A 19 7.40 -26.57 6.57
CA ASN A 19 8.02 -26.76 5.27
C ASN A 19 7.04 -26.27 4.18
N GLY A 20 7.43 -25.30 3.35
CA GLY A 20 6.53 -24.72 2.36
C GLY A 20 6.28 -25.58 1.11
N SER A 21 6.92 -26.74 0.98
CA SER A 21 6.67 -27.69 -0.12
C SER A 21 5.64 -28.75 0.21
N ASN A 22 5.52 -29.15 1.48
CA ASN A 22 4.68 -30.28 1.90
C ASN A 22 3.83 -30.00 3.16
N GLY A 23 4.03 -28.88 3.84
CA GLY A 23 3.27 -28.48 5.02
C GLY A 23 3.71 -29.13 6.34
N ASP A 24 4.81 -29.87 6.38
CA ASP A 24 5.29 -30.50 7.60
C ASP A 24 5.69 -29.45 8.64
N PHE A 25 5.30 -29.65 9.91
CA PHE A 25 5.74 -28.79 11.00
C PHE A 25 7.25 -28.90 11.22
N ILE A 26 7.92 -27.75 11.34
CA ILE A 26 9.36 -27.67 11.62
C ILE A 26 9.57 -27.32 13.09
N ASP A 27 9.14 -26.14 13.51
CA ASP A 27 9.32 -25.63 14.87
C ASP A 27 8.41 -24.42 15.19
N VAL A 28 8.47 -23.99 16.46
CA VAL A 28 7.99 -22.68 16.90
C VAL A 28 9.08 -21.66 16.56
N PHE A 29 8.83 -20.80 15.59
CA PHE A 29 9.81 -19.80 15.14
C PHE A 29 9.91 -18.63 16.12
N ALA A 30 8.78 -18.08 16.57
CA ALA A 30 8.74 -16.97 17.51
C ALA A 30 7.54 -17.09 18.47
N THR A 31 7.61 -16.42 19.62
CA THR A 31 6.51 -16.33 20.60
C THR A 31 6.31 -14.88 21.01
N SER A 32 5.09 -14.35 20.88
CA SER A 32 4.76 -12.93 21.14
C SER A 32 4.35 -12.63 22.59
N ALA A 33 4.45 -13.61 23.50
CA ALA A 33 4.21 -13.47 24.94
C ALA A 33 2.86 -12.81 25.32
N LYS A 34 1.76 -13.25 24.68
CA LYS A 34 0.33 -12.93 24.95
C LYS A 34 -0.35 -11.86 24.08
N ASN A 35 0.08 -11.63 22.86
CA ASN A 35 -0.55 -10.65 21.99
C ASN A 35 -0.95 -11.29 20.68
N ALA A 36 -2.19 -11.79 20.63
CA ALA A 36 -2.81 -12.58 19.57
C ALA A 36 -2.28 -12.22 18.15
N PRO A 37 -1.41 -13.06 17.57
CA PRO A 37 -0.91 -12.88 16.20
C PRO A 37 -2.06 -12.63 15.22
N GLN A 38 -1.99 -11.53 14.47
CA GLN A 38 -3.00 -11.19 13.46
C GLN A 38 -2.46 -11.32 12.03
N GLU A 39 -1.42 -10.54 11.71
CA GLU A 39 -0.77 -10.49 10.39
C GLU A 39 0.75 -10.58 10.55
N LEU A 40 1.41 -11.20 9.57
CA LEU A 40 2.87 -11.32 9.55
C LEU A 40 3.45 -10.99 8.18
N VAL A 41 4.52 -10.19 8.16
CA VAL A 41 5.27 -9.90 6.92
C VAL A 41 6.77 -10.00 7.15
N PHE A 42 7.49 -10.58 6.19
CA PHE A 42 8.93 -10.40 6.08
C PHE A 42 9.22 -9.06 5.40
N GLY A 43 9.98 -8.21 6.06
CA GLY A 43 10.26 -6.86 5.62
C GLY A 43 11.75 -6.54 5.55
N LEU A 44 12.05 -5.25 5.70
CA LEU A 44 13.41 -4.71 5.58
C LEU A 44 14.40 -5.40 6.53
N GLY A 45 15.62 -5.63 6.03
CA GLY A 45 16.69 -6.27 6.80
C GLY A 45 16.43 -7.74 7.15
N ASN A 46 15.54 -8.41 6.40
CA ASN A 46 15.12 -9.79 6.67
C ASN A 46 14.57 -9.97 8.09
N ASN A 47 13.75 -9.02 8.55
CA ASN A 47 13.05 -9.12 9.83
C ASN A 47 11.60 -9.55 9.60
N LEU A 48 11.07 -10.30 10.56
CA LEU A 48 9.66 -10.65 10.63
C LEU A 48 8.94 -9.56 11.46
N TYR A 49 7.91 -8.97 10.89
CA TYR A 49 7.04 -8.02 11.57
C TYR A 49 5.70 -8.68 11.82
N LEU A 50 5.22 -8.58 13.06
CA LEU A 50 4.02 -9.24 13.53
C LEU A 50 3.05 -8.19 14.09
N ALA A 51 1.87 -8.06 13.47
CA ALA A 51 0.77 -7.32 14.08
C ALA A 51 0.18 -8.14 15.21
N VAL A 52 -0.02 -7.45 16.33
CA VAL A 52 -0.57 -8.03 17.55
C VAL A 52 -1.50 -7.06 18.25
N ASP A 53 -2.39 -7.60 19.08
CA ASP A 53 -3.15 -6.81 20.04
C ASP A 53 -2.22 -6.08 21.01
N GLY A 54 -2.54 -4.83 21.33
CA GLY A 54 -1.88 -4.06 22.39
C GLY A 54 -2.87 -3.66 23.49
N ALA A 55 -2.41 -2.80 24.40
CA ALA A 55 -3.22 -2.36 25.53
C ALA A 55 -4.32 -1.37 25.10
N GLY A 56 -5.49 -1.47 25.74
CA GLY A 56 -6.57 -0.47 25.61
C GLY A 56 -7.24 -0.44 24.23
N GLY A 57 -7.20 -1.53 23.48
CA GLY A 57 -7.77 -1.61 22.13
C GLY A 57 -6.88 -1.03 21.02
N ASN A 58 -5.69 -0.58 21.37
CA ASN A 58 -4.67 -0.21 20.40
C ASN A 58 -3.84 -1.43 20.03
N GLY A 59 -3.36 -1.52 18.81
CA GLY A 59 -2.46 -2.57 18.37
C GLY A 59 -1.00 -2.15 18.38
N GLN A 60 -0.14 -3.13 18.10
CA GLN A 60 1.31 -2.95 18.03
C GLN A 60 1.89 -3.79 16.90
N VAL A 61 3.07 -3.40 16.43
CA VAL A 61 3.88 -4.22 15.53
C VAL A 61 5.14 -4.63 16.27
N LEU A 62 5.27 -5.94 16.52
CA LEU A 62 6.48 -6.54 17.06
C LEU A 62 7.44 -6.86 15.91
N ARG A 63 8.75 -6.76 16.17
CA ARG A 63 9.78 -7.10 15.20
C ARG A 63 10.68 -8.20 15.76
N PHE A 64 10.89 -9.21 14.94
CA PHE A 64 11.74 -10.36 15.22
C PHE A 64 12.80 -10.49 14.13
N ASN A 65 13.93 -11.08 14.47
CA ASN A 65 14.93 -11.46 13.49
C ASN A 65 14.35 -12.53 12.56
N GLY A 66 14.35 -12.30 11.25
CA GLY A 66 13.71 -13.22 10.30
C GLY A 66 14.51 -14.48 9.98
N GLN A 67 15.74 -14.61 10.50
CA GLN A 67 16.52 -15.85 10.37
C GLN A 67 16.22 -16.84 11.49
N ASN A 68 16.06 -16.36 12.72
CA ASN A 68 15.99 -17.22 13.91
C ASN A 68 14.83 -16.90 14.88
N GLY A 69 13.99 -15.92 14.55
CA GLY A 69 12.78 -15.60 15.31
C GLY A 69 13.02 -14.94 16.67
N THR A 70 14.24 -14.50 16.96
CA THR A 70 14.51 -13.77 18.22
C THR A 70 13.79 -12.42 18.22
N PHE A 71 13.16 -12.09 19.34
CA PHE A 71 12.52 -10.78 19.50
C PHE A 71 13.57 -9.67 19.48
N ILE A 72 13.36 -8.64 18.68
CA ILE A 72 14.24 -7.48 18.57
C ILE A 72 13.66 -6.34 19.41
N ASP A 73 12.47 -5.86 19.05
CA ASP A 73 11.79 -4.77 19.71
C ASP A 73 10.30 -4.68 19.34
N THR A 74 9.59 -3.81 20.04
CA THR A 74 8.28 -3.34 19.59
C THR A 74 8.50 -2.18 18.62
N PHE A 75 8.33 -2.45 17.33
CA PHE A 75 8.65 -1.55 16.24
C PHE A 75 7.69 -0.35 16.17
N ALA A 76 6.38 -0.61 16.24
CA ALA A 76 5.35 0.42 16.30
C ALA A 76 4.40 0.16 17.46
N LYS A 77 3.98 1.21 18.16
CA LYS A 77 3.16 1.16 19.39
C LYS A 77 1.93 2.04 19.26
N ASN A 78 0.91 1.73 20.05
CA ASN A 78 -0.30 2.54 20.21
C ASN A 78 -1.00 2.85 18.87
N ILE A 79 -1.10 1.84 18.01
CA ILE A 79 -1.80 1.97 16.73
C ILE A 79 -3.31 1.96 17.04
N PRO A 80 -4.04 3.06 16.81
CA PRO A 80 -5.41 3.18 17.29
C PRO A 80 -6.41 2.34 16.47
N ASP A 81 -7.51 1.99 17.14
CA ASP A 81 -8.73 1.45 16.52
C ASP A 81 -8.52 0.13 15.76
N THR A 82 -7.77 -0.81 16.35
CA THR A 82 -7.39 -2.10 15.73
C THR A 82 -7.88 -3.34 16.47
N THR A 83 -8.92 -3.20 17.30
CA THR A 83 -9.43 -4.24 18.23
C THR A 83 -9.85 -5.56 17.59
N ASP A 84 -10.09 -5.63 16.28
CA ASP A 84 -10.53 -6.86 15.59
C ASP A 84 -9.72 -7.21 14.33
N GLY A 85 -8.63 -6.49 14.07
CA GLY A 85 -7.92 -6.66 12.82
C GLY A 85 -6.95 -5.53 12.51
N MET A 86 -5.74 -5.95 12.15
CA MET A 86 -4.65 -5.14 11.68
C MET A 86 -3.91 -5.95 10.62
N SER A 87 -3.87 -5.44 9.41
CA SER A 87 -2.96 -5.91 8.38
C SER A 87 -1.84 -4.89 8.20
N LEU A 88 -0.70 -5.34 7.68
CA LEU A 88 0.48 -4.51 7.49
C LEU A 88 1.26 -4.93 6.25
N THR A 89 1.85 -3.95 5.56
CA THR A 89 2.72 -4.21 4.41
C THR A 89 3.80 -3.14 4.29
N PHE A 90 4.94 -3.52 3.72
CA PHE A 90 5.96 -2.55 3.33
C PHE A 90 5.66 -2.01 1.93
N GLY A 91 5.60 -0.68 1.81
CA GLY A 91 5.45 -0.02 0.53
C GLY A 91 6.76 0.04 -0.26
N PRO A 92 6.69 0.41 -1.56
CA PRO A 92 7.88 0.58 -2.40
C PRO A 92 8.81 1.71 -1.93
N ASP A 93 8.33 2.60 -1.07
CA ASP A 93 9.07 3.68 -0.41
C ASP A 93 9.76 3.22 0.89
N ASN A 94 9.75 1.92 1.18
CA ASN A 94 10.29 1.33 2.40
C ASN A 94 9.62 1.84 3.68
N ASN A 95 8.40 2.36 3.62
CA ASN A 95 7.59 2.66 4.79
C ASN A 95 6.65 1.49 5.12
N LEU A 96 6.28 1.38 6.40
CA LEU A 96 5.30 0.40 6.86
C LEU A 96 3.91 1.04 6.82
N TYR A 97 2.98 0.38 6.13
CA TYR A 97 1.59 0.78 6.06
C TYR A 97 0.77 -0.20 6.88
N VAL A 98 -0.15 0.32 7.69
CA VAL A 98 -0.95 -0.45 8.63
C VAL A 98 -2.40 -0.03 8.52
N THR A 99 -3.32 -0.99 8.43
CA THR A 99 -4.75 -0.70 8.48
C THR A 99 -5.20 -0.47 9.92
N SER A 100 -6.04 0.55 10.09
CA SER A 100 -6.82 0.78 11.31
C SER A 100 -8.28 0.46 10.97
N GLN A 101 -8.74 -0.73 11.37
CA GLN A 101 -10.01 -1.28 10.93
C GLN A 101 -11.20 -0.41 11.35
N PHE A 102 -11.28 -0.04 12.63
CA PHE A 102 -12.38 0.79 13.14
C PHE A 102 -12.15 2.28 12.89
N GLY A 103 -10.89 2.70 12.77
CA GLY A 103 -10.52 4.04 12.34
C GLY A 103 -10.82 4.29 10.85
N ASN A 104 -11.09 3.23 10.08
CA ASN A 104 -11.33 3.26 8.63
C ASN A 104 -10.19 3.95 7.87
N SER A 105 -8.95 3.75 8.30
CA SER A 105 -7.80 4.49 7.80
C SER A 105 -6.61 3.59 7.50
N VAL A 106 -5.68 4.13 6.71
CA VAL A 106 -4.35 3.53 6.52
C VAL A 106 -3.34 4.48 7.14
N LEU A 107 -2.61 4.00 8.13
CA LEU A 107 -1.58 4.72 8.85
C LEU A 107 -0.22 4.35 8.26
N ARG A 108 0.67 5.34 8.15
CA ARG A 108 2.02 5.16 7.61
C ARG A 108 3.06 5.42 8.68
N PHE A 109 4.00 4.50 8.79
CA PHE A 109 5.09 4.52 9.73
C PHE A 109 6.41 4.44 8.98
N ASN A 110 7.44 5.08 9.51
CA ASN A 110 8.78 5.02 8.97
C ASN A 110 9.30 3.58 9.03
N GLY A 111 9.62 2.96 7.89
CA GLY A 111 9.97 1.54 7.88
C GLY A 111 11.34 1.20 8.45
N ARG A 112 12.16 2.20 8.81
CA ARG A 112 13.44 1.98 9.49
C ARG A 112 13.31 1.95 11.02
N ASN A 113 12.44 2.78 11.59
CA ASN A 113 12.36 2.98 13.04
C ASN A 113 10.95 2.91 13.64
N GLY A 114 9.91 2.67 12.82
CA GLY A 114 8.54 2.45 13.25
C GLY A 114 7.83 3.69 13.82
N LYS A 115 8.42 4.88 13.68
CA LYS A 115 7.76 6.13 14.08
C LYS A 115 6.61 6.44 13.13
N PHE A 116 5.48 6.84 13.69
CA PHE A 116 4.34 7.33 12.92
C PHE A 116 4.76 8.53 12.05
N ILE A 117 4.35 8.51 10.78
CA ILE A 117 4.56 9.60 9.83
C ILE A 117 3.26 10.39 9.71
N ASP A 118 2.21 9.76 9.20
CA ASP A 118 0.92 10.37 8.93
C ASP A 118 -0.19 9.34 8.72
N THR A 119 -1.42 9.85 8.63
CA THR A 119 -2.56 9.11 8.08
C THR A 119 -2.49 9.18 6.56
N PHE A 120 -2.11 8.08 5.92
CA PHE A 120 -1.92 8.01 4.48
C PHE A 120 -3.24 7.95 3.70
N VAL A 121 -4.22 7.20 4.21
CA VAL A 121 -5.60 7.21 3.70
C VAL A 121 -6.53 7.57 4.85
N SER A 122 -7.20 8.70 4.71
CA SER A 122 -8.15 9.20 5.70
C SER A 122 -9.47 8.43 5.70
N ARG A 123 -10.12 8.40 6.86
CA ARG A 123 -11.46 7.84 7.06
C ARG A 123 -12.46 8.31 6.00
N GLY A 124 -13.16 7.35 5.39
CA GLY A 124 -14.20 7.62 4.40
C GLY A 124 -13.69 8.06 3.02
N SER A 125 -12.38 8.21 2.83
CA SER A 125 -11.81 8.52 1.51
C SER A 125 -12.19 7.44 0.50
N GLY A 126 -12.78 7.83 -0.63
CA GLY A 126 -13.28 6.89 -1.63
C GLY A 126 -14.36 5.91 -1.11
N GLY A 127 -15.01 6.21 0.02
CA GLY A 127 -15.96 5.31 0.67
C GLY A 127 -15.31 4.24 1.56
N LEU A 128 -14.02 4.37 1.91
CA LEU A 128 -13.32 3.42 2.77
C LEU A 128 -14.03 3.23 4.12
N SER A 129 -14.38 1.97 4.39
CA SER A 129 -15.04 1.50 5.62
C SER A 129 -14.52 0.09 5.94
N TYR A 130 -14.31 -0.21 7.22
CA TYR A 130 -13.72 -1.46 7.73
C TYR A 130 -12.46 -1.87 6.96
N ALA A 131 -11.41 -1.05 7.04
CA ALA A 131 -10.15 -1.33 6.37
C ALA A 131 -9.50 -2.62 6.91
N GLN A 132 -9.34 -3.65 6.07
CA GLN A 132 -8.81 -4.95 6.47
C GLN A 132 -7.41 -5.18 5.88
N ASN A 133 -7.36 -5.70 4.66
CA ASN A 133 -6.12 -6.07 3.98
C ASN A 133 -5.58 -4.90 3.15
N LEU A 134 -4.27 -4.88 2.97
CA LEU A 134 -3.59 -3.96 2.06
C LEU A 134 -2.41 -4.63 1.38
N LEU A 135 -2.21 -4.32 0.10
CA LEU A 135 -1.05 -4.75 -0.67
C LEU A 135 -0.70 -3.67 -1.69
N PHE A 136 0.59 -3.56 -2.01
CA PHE A 136 1.04 -2.76 -3.15
C PHE A 136 1.20 -3.68 -4.36
N GLN A 137 0.46 -3.39 -5.43
CA GLN A 137 0.74 -4.00 -6.72
C GLN A 137 1.99 -3.35 -7.33
N LYS A 138 2.91 -4.18 -7.82
CA LYS A 138 3.99 -3.68 -8.67
C LYS A 138 3.43 -3.35 -10.05
N GLU A 139 3.23 -2.08 -10.33
CA GLU A 139 2.90 -1.65 -11.68
C GLU A 139 4.16 -1.64 -12.55
N SER A 140 4.05 -2.24 -13.74
CA SER A 140 5.02 -1.99 -14.79
C SER A 140 4.66 -0.63 -15.39
N VAL A 141 5.54 0.36 -15.24
CA VAL A 141 5.38 1.63 -15.95
C VAL A 141 5.53 1.33 -17.44
N THR A 142 4.43 0.99 -18.10
CA THR A 142 4.36 1.11 -19.56
C THR A 142 4.40 2.61 -19.82
N LYS A 143 5.37 3.06 -20.64
CA LYS A 143 5.51 4.46 -21.03
C LYS A 143 4.12 5.05 -21.32
N PRO A 144 3.83 6.29 -20.89
CA PRO A 144 2.54 6.90 -21.14
C PRO A 144 2.24 6.79 -22.64
N VAL A 145 1.17 6.07 -22.98
CA VAL A 145 0.61 6.14 -24.33
C VAL A 145 0.17 7.58 -24.50
N THR A 146 0.96 8.37 -25.24
CA THR A 146 0.52 9.67 -25.72
C THR A 146 -0.72 9.42 -26.55
N LYS A 147 -1.91 9.56 -25.97
CA LYS A 147 -3.14 9.63 -26.76
C LYS A 147 -2.89 10.74 -27.80
N PRO A 148 -3.02 10.49 -29.11
CA PRO A 148 -2.93 11.56 -30.08
C PRO A 148 -4.00 12.59 -29.71
N VAL A 149 -3.56 13.80 -29.37
CA VAL A 149 -4.48 14.92 -29.15
C VAL A 149 -5.26 15.07 -30.45
N PRO A 150 -6.61 14.96 -30.44
CA PRO A 150 -7.39 15.24 -31.62
C PRO A 150 -7.06 16.68 -32.04
N LYS A 151 -6.51 16.87 -33.24
CA LYS A 151 -6.36 18.21 -33.81
C LYS A 151 -7.77 18.79 -33.86
N THR A 152 -8.06 19.76 -33.02
CA THR A 152 -9.31 20.52 -33.10
C THR A 152 -9.34 21.14 -34.48
N ARG A 153 -10.32 20.73 -35.29
CA ARG A 153 -10.60 21.35 -36.57
C ARG A 153 -11.14 22.73 -36.22
N THR A 154 -10.30 23.76 -36.30
CA THR A 154 -10.75 25.14 -36.21
C THR A 154 -11.64 25.41 -37.41
N THR A 155 -12.95 25.54 -37.18
CA THR A 155 -13.85 26.12 -38.17
C THR A 155 -13.50 27.60 -38.30
N PRO A 156 -13.16 28.12 -39.49
CA PRO A 156 -12.97 29.56 -39.65
C PRO A 156 -14.32 30.25 -39.48
N SER A 157 -14.44 31.11 -38.46
CA SER A 157 -15.59 31.99 -38.29
C SER A 157 -15.62 32.99 -39.45
N LEU A 158 -16.68 32.97 -40.26
CA LEU A 158 -16.95 34.01 -41.25
C LEU A 158 -17.36 35.29 -40.52
N ILE A 159 -16.51 36.32 -40.54
CA ILE A 159 -16.91 37.67 -40.18
C ILE A 159 -17.66 38.25 -41.38
N PHE A 160 -18.95 38.54 -41.24
CA PHE A 160 -19.68 39.38 -42.19
C PHE A 160 -19.29 40.85 -41.92
N LEU A 161 -18.47 41.45 -42.78
CA LEU A 161 -18.33 42.90 -42.86
C LEU A 161 -19.32 43.44 -43.90
N GLY A 162 -20.05 44.49 -43.51
CA GLY A 162 -20.99 45.20 -44.36
C GLY A 162 -20.35 45.74 -45.64
N ALA A 163 -21.16 45.77 -46.69
CA ALA A 163 -20.80 46.23 -48.02
C ALA A 163 -20.45 47.73 -48.04
N LEU A 164 -19.28 48.08 -48.61
CA LEU A 164 -19.15 49.04 -49.72
C LEU A 164 -17.74 49.02 -50.33
N GLY A 165 -17.65 48.60 -51.61
CA GLY A 165 -16.71 49.17 -52.58
C GLY A 165 -15.24 48.67 -52.68
N ILE A 166 -14.93 48.05 -53.84
CA ILE A 166 -13.71 48.23 -54.67
C ILE A 166 -12.54 47.21 -54.55
N THR A 167 -12.54 46.26 -55.51
CA THR A 167 -11.48 45.85 -56.49
C THR A 167 -10.14 45.15 -56.10
N LEU A 168 -9.95 43.94 -56.71
CA LEU A 168 -8.75 43.13 -57.09
C LEU A 168 -7.80 42.62 -55.98
N ALA A 169 -7.19 41.42 -56.00
CA ALA A 169 -6.98 40.42 -57.04
C ALA A 169 -6.82 39.01 -56.41
N MET A 170 -7.31 37.97 -57.10
CA MET A 170 -7.07 36.57 -56.76
C MET A 170 -5.65 36.14 -57.14
N LYS A 171 -4.92 35.50 -56.22
CA LYS A 171 -3.80 34.62 -56.59
C LYS A 171 -4.02 33.24 -55.98
N ARG A 172 -4.36 32.28 -56.85
CA ARG A 172 -4.47 30.86 -56.52
C ARG A 172 -3.08 30.30 -56.27
N PHE A 173 -2.91 29.51 -55.21
CA PHE A 173 -1.83 28.52 -55.14
C PHE A 173 -2.43 27.12 -54.98
N ARG A 174 -2.00 26.23 -55.87
CA ARG A 174 -2.41 24.82 -55.95
C ARG A 174 -1.60 23.96 -54.97
N VAL A 175 -2.28 22.90 -54.57
CA VAL A 175 -1.87 21.73 -53.77
C VAL A 175 -0.67 21.00 -54.39
N PHE A 176 0.29 20.59 -53.55
CA PHE A 176 0.66 19.19 -53.29
C PHE A 176 1.02 19.06 -51.81
#